data_AF-A0A537J170-F1
#
_entry.id   AF-A0A537J170-F1
#
_cell.length_a   1.000
_cell.length_b   1.000
_cell.length_c   1.000
_cell.angle_alpha   90.00
_cell.angle_beta   90.00
_cell.angle_gamma   90.00
#
_symmetry.space_group_name_H-M   'P 1'
#
loop_
_entity.id
_entity.type
_entity.pdbx_description
1 polymer ?
#
loop_
_entity_poly.entity_id
_entity_poly.type
_entity_poly.pdbx_seq_one_letter_code
_entity_poly.pdbx_strand_id
1 'polypeptide(L)'
;MVRIRLYAAVVLGMALMLMLPTPIPGSAQSNMASNPLCPGEAVLYNPGNGEDIVVPSGFKVSVFARDLNFPTGIAFRGSGEHFQVYVLESGHGLPSRCNDETKWPGGTFASDNPFTPDILVFDQEGNPIAGPLAKPTAGGRGRGRAALLRG
;
A
#
# COMPACT_ATOMS: atom_id res chain seq x y z
N MET A 1 -11.50 -34.72 56.52
CA MET A 1 -11.21 -35.01 55.09
C MET A 1 -11.74 -33.96 54.11
N VAL A 2 -12.85 -33.26 54.41
CA VAL A 2 -13.45 -32.25 53.49
C VAL A 2 -12.57 -31.00 53.29
N ARG A 3 -11.91 -30.48 54.34
CA ARG A 3 -11.06 -29.29 54.24
C ARG A 3 -9.84 -29.46 53.33
N ILE A 4 -9.19 -30.63 53.35
CA ILE A 4 -8.01 -30.94 52.51
C ILE A 4 -8.38 -30.96 51.02
N ARG A 5 -9.58 -31.45 50.67
CA ARG A 5 -10.09 -31.46 49.30
C ARG A 5 -10.40 -30.04 48.79
N LEU A 6 -10.80 -29.13 49.67
CA LEU A 6 -11.04 -27.73 49.33
C LEU A 6 -9.71 -26.98 49.05
N TYR A 7 -8.67 -27.20 49.85
CA TYR A 7 -7.36 -26.59 49.62
C TYR A 7 -6.70 -27.09 48.33
N ALA A 8 -6.81 -28.39 48.04
CA ALA A 8 -6.29 -28.94 46.78
C ALA A 8 -6.99 -28.34 45.55
N ALA A 9 -8.31 -28.13 45.61
CA ALA A 9 -9.09 -27.52 44.52
C ALA A 9 -8.75 -26.03 44.32
N VAL A 10 -8.51 -25.27 45.40
CA VAL A 10 -8.14 -23.85 45.32
C VAL A 10 -6.72 -23.66 44.78
N VAL A 11 -5.77 -24.51 45.19
CA VAL A 11 -4.39 -24.47 44.68
C VAL A 11 -4.33 -24.89 43.20
N LEU A 12 -5.11 -25.89 42.79
CA LEU A 12 -5.20 -26.31 41.40
C LEU A 12 -5.88 -25.25 40.51
N GLY A 13 -6.89 -24.55 41.04
CA GLY A 13 -7.55 -23.42 40.35
C GLY A 13 -6.65 -22.21 40.17
N MET A 14 -5.83 -21.85 41.17
CA MET A 14 -4.84 -20.77 41.02
C MET A 14 -3.68 -21.15 40.09
N ALA A 15 -3.25 -22.41 40.08
CA ALA A 15 -2.23 -22.89 39.16
C ALA A 15 -2.70 -22.87 37.68
N LEU A 16 -4.00 -23.11 37.44
CA LEU A 16 -4.57 -23.05 36.09
C LEU A 16 -4.72 -21.60 35.56
N MET A 17 -4.94 -20.61 36.43
CA MET A 17 -5.03 -19.20 36.02
C MET A 17 -3.68 -18.57 35.66
N LEU A 18 -2.56 -19.14 36.10
CA LEU A 18 -1.21 -18.66 35.77
C LEU A 18 -0.68 -19.15 34.41
N MET A 19 -1.43 -20.01 33.71
CA MET A 19 -1.10 -20.49 32.35
C MET A 19 -1.95 -19.85 31.24
N LEU A 20 -2.69 -18.78 31.54
CA LEU A 20 -3.32 -17.97 30.49
C LEU A 20 -2.20 -17.37 29.62
N PRO A 21 -2.11 -17.68 28.32
CA PRO A 21 -1.12 -17.09 27.45
C PRO A 21 -1.32 -15.58 27.46
N THR A 22 -0.34 -14.86 27.97
CA THR A 22 -0.29 -13.41 27.81
C THR A 22 -0.32 -13.14 26.30
N PRO A 23 -1.17 -12.22 25.81
CA PRO A 23 -1.07 -11.80 24.42
C PRO A 23 0.31 -11.18 24.28
N ILE A 24 1.23 -11.91 23.64
CA ILE A 24 2.50 -11.35 23.20
C ILE A 24 2.09 -10.19 22.28
N PRO A 25 2.45 -8.93 22.58
CA PRO A 25 2.23 -7.87 21.62
C PRO A 25 2.88 -8.32 20.32
N GLY A 26 2.04 -8.59 19.31
CA GLY A 26 2.52 -8.98 18.00
C GLY A 26 3.50 -7.91 17.56
N SER A 27 4.74 -8.30 17.31
CA SER A 27 5.75 -7.41 16.77
C SER A 27 5.14 -6.74 15.55
N ALA A 28 4.93 -5.43 15.59
CA ALA A 28 4.63 -4.69 14.39
C ALA A 28 5.83 -4.88 13.46
N GLN A 29 5.71 -5.81 12.51
CA GLN A 29 6.71 -5.97 11.46
C GLN A 29 6.69 -4.65 10.68
N SER A 30 7.70 -3.83 10.92
CA SER A 30 7.98 -2.68 10.07
C SER A 30 8.22 -3.23 8.67
N ASN A 31 7.29 -3.00 7.75
CA ASN A 31 7.50 -3.22 6.33
C ASN A 31 8.46 -2.15 5.85
N MET A 32 9.76 -2.40 5.99
CA MET A 32 10.78 -1.52 5.42
C MET A 32 10.71 -1.65 3.91
N ALA A 33 10.37 -0.57 3.22
CA ALA A 33 10.43 -0.48 1.77
C ALA A 33 11.81 0.01 1.34
N SER A 34 12.37 -0.60 0.30
CA SER A 34 13.68 -0.26 -0.25
C SER A 34 13.61 -0.10 -1.75
N ASN A 35 14.36 0.85 -2.29
CA ASN A 35 14.58 0.98 -3.73
C ASN A 35 15.92 0.32 -4.10
N PRO A 36 15.95 -0.70 -4.97
CA PRO A 36 17.21 -1.34 -5.37
C PRO A 36 18.20 -0.38 -6.05
N LEU A 37 17.74 0.77 -6.55
CA LEU A 37 18.61 1.81 -7.12
C LEU A 37 19.32 2.67 -6.06
N CYS A 38 18.93 2.53 -4.77
CA CYS A 38 19.44 3.30 -3.65
C CYS A 38 19.80 2.37 -2.49
N PRO A 39 20.83 1.53 -2.65
CA PRO A 39 21.23 0.60 -1.61
C PRO A 39 21.57 1.36 -0.32
N GLY A 40 21.05 0.87 0.81
CA GLY A 40 21.22 1.50 2.13
C GLY A 40 20.15 2.52 2.49
N GLU A 41 19.27 2.89 1.56
CA GLU A 41 18.11 3.72 1.83
C GLU A 41 16.87 2.83 1.99
N ALA A 42 16.31 2.81 3.20
CA ALA A 42 15.08 2.10 3.49
C ALA A 42 14.17 2.99 4.33
N VAL A 43 12.87 2.95 4.04
CA VAL A 43 11.86 3.74 4.73
C VAL A 43 10.86 2.82 5.40
N LEU A 44 10.37 3.22 6.56
CA LEU A 44 9.23 2.57 7.18
C LEU A 44 7.98 2.82 6.31
N TYR A 45 7.47 1.77 5.67
CA TYR A 45 6.18 1.84 5.00
C TYR A 45 5.07 1.48 5.98
N ASN A 46 4.33 2.49 6.43
CA ASN A 46 3.12 2.34 7.22
C ASN A 46 2.01 3.17 6.57
N PRO A 47 1.18 2.58 5.69
CA PRO A 47 0.15 3.34 4.98
C PRO A 47 -0.98 3.82 5.90
N GLY A 48 -1.11 3.28 7.12
CA GLY A 48 -2.12 3.67 8.12
C GLY A 48 -3.54 3.74 7.57
N ASN A 49 -4.39 4.53 8.22
CA ASN A 49 -5.68 5.02 7.70
C ASN A 49 -5.74 6.57 7.62
N GLY A 50 -4.58 7.24 7.70
CA GLY A 50 -4.46 8.69 7.68
C GLY A 50 -4.50 9.35 9.05
N GLU A 51 -4.24 8.60 10.12
CA GLU A 51 -4.26 9.06 11.51
C GLU A 51 -3.22 10.17 11.79
N ASP A 52 -2.12 10.17 11.02
CA ASP A 52 -1.03 11.14 11.15
C ASP A 52 -1.30 12.46 10.40
N ILE A 53 -2.44 12.59 9.71
CA ILE A 53 -2.79 13.79 8.93
C ILE A 53 -3.73 14.69 9.73
N VAL A 54 -3.23 15.86 10.12
CA VAL A 54 -4.04 16.88 10.80
C VAL A 54 -4.84 17.69 9.77
N VAL A 55 -6.16 17.69 9.92
CA VAL A 55 -7.08 18.48 9.09
C VAL A 55 -7.91 19.45 9.95
N PRO A 56 -8.40 20.57 9.38
CA PRO A 56 -9.26 21.50 10.09
C PRO A 56 -10.56 20.85 10.60
N SER A 57 -11.20 21.49 11.58
CA SER A 57 -12.49 21.03 12.10
C SER A 57 -13.54 20.93 10.97
N GLY A 58 -14.33 19.85 10.98
CA GLY A 58 -15.33 19.55 9.95
C GLY A 58 -14.81 18.73 8.77
N PHE A 59 -13.49 18.48 8.69
CA PHE A 59 -12.89 17.64 7.64
C PHE A 59 -12.48 16.27 8.19
N LYS A 60 -12.42 15.28 7.31
CA LYS A 60 -11.96 13.92 7.60
C LYS A 60 -11.06 13.43 6.48
N VAL A 61 -10.06 12.62 6.85
CA VAL A 61 -9.25 11.85 5.92
C VAL A 61 -9.68 10.39 5.96
N SER A 62 -9.64 9.74 4.81
CA SER A 62 -9.79 8.30 4.67
C SER A 62 -8.95 7.81 3.51
N VAL A 63 -8.43 6.61 3.63
CA VAL A 63 -7.72 5.93 2.53
C VAL A 63 -8.71 5.55 1.44
N PHE A 64 -8.45 6.04 0.23
CA PHE A 64 -9.19 5.66 -0.98
C PHE A 64 -8.57 4.43 -1.64
N ALA A 65 -7.26 4.47 -1.89
CA ALA A 65 -6.46 3.36 -2.38
C ALA A 65 -5.10 3.33 -1.65
N ARG A 66 -4.48 2.15 -1.56
CA ARG A 66 -3.22 1.90 -0.82
C ARG A 66 -2.31 0.98 -1.62
N ASP A 67 -1.09 0.77 -1.12
CA ASP A 67 -0.10 -0.14 -1.72
C ASP A 67 0.21 0.17 -3.19
N LEU A 68 0.14 1.46 -3.54
CA LEU A 68 0.44 2.01 -4.85
C LEU A 68 1.95 2.22 -5.06
N ASN A 69 2.37 2.19 -6.31
CA ASN A 69 3.76 2.28 -6.72
C ASN A 69 4.09 3.66 -7.31
N PHE A 70 4.58 4.58 -6.47
CA PHE A 70 4.88 5.97 -6.88
C PHE A 70 3.70 6.70 -7.57
N PRO A 71 2.54 6.85 -6.90
CA PRO A 71 1.44 7.64 -7.45
C PRO A 71 1.84 9.12 -7.53
N THR A 72 1.84 9.69 -8.75
CA THR A 72 2.25 11.07 -9.01
C THR A 72 1.15 11.93 -9.64
N GLY A 73 0.13 11.31 -10.24
CA GLY A 73 -1.00 12.03 -10.84
C GLY A 73 -2.34 11.36 -10.55
N ILE A 74 -3.40 12.15 -10.50
CA ILE A 74 -4.77 11.67 -10.32
C ILE A 74 -5.71 12.44 -11.26
N ALA A 75 -6.65 11.74 -11.89
CA ALA A 75 -7.70 12.32 -12.71
C ALA A 75 -9.03 11.59 -12.49
N PHE A 76 -10.12 12.33 -12.61
CA PHE A 76 -11.47 11.82 -12.42
C PHE A 76 -12.23 11.86 -13.75
N ARG A 77 -12.98 10.82 -14.05
CA ARG A 77 -13.87 10.76 -15.22
C ARG A 77 -15.26 10.34 -14.78
N GLY A 78 -16.26 11.15 -15.08
CA GLY A 78 -17.66 10.89 -14.70
C GLY A 78 -18.27 12.08 -13.98
N SER A 79 -19.23 11.82 -13.10
CA SER A 79 -19.98 12.86 -12.39
C SER A 79 -20.45 12.39 -11.01
N GLY A 80 -20.32 13.24 -9.99
CA GLY A 80 -20.98 13.07 -8.69
C GLY A 80 -20.77 11.68 -8.08
N GLU A 81 -21.81 10.87 -8.06
CA GLU A 81 -21.84 9.52 -7.48
C GLU A 81 -21.36 8.40 -8.43
N HIS A 82 -20.99 8.74 -9.67
CA HIS A 82 -20.55 7.78 -10.69
C HIS A 82 -19.29 8.29 -11.40
N PHE A 83 -18.13 7.87 -10.91
CA PHE A 83 -16.86 8.25 -11.50
C PHE A 83 -15.81 7.14 -11.42
N GLN A 84 -14.84 7.25 -12.33
CA GLN A 84 -13.62 6.47 -12.34
C GLN A 84 -12.47 7.37 -11.90
N VAL A 85 -11.54 6.80 -11.14
CA VAL A 85 -10.31 7.47 -10.72
C VAL A 85 -9.14 6.85 -11.45
N TYR A 86 -8.43 7.66 -12.22
CA TYR A 86 -7.21 7.29 -12.92
C TYR A 86 -6.03 7.75 -12.08
N VAL A 87 -5.17 6.83 -11.66
CA VAL A 87 -3.95 7.15 -10.92
C VAL A 87 -2.76 6.86 -11.82
N LEU A 88 -1.94 7.88 -12.08
CA LEU A 88 -0.65 7.75 -12.73
C LEU A 88 0.39 7.33 -11.70
N GLU A 89 0.97 6.16 -11.91
CA GLU A 89 2.11 5.62 -11.20
C GLU A 89 3.36 5.81 -12.07
N SER A 90 4.26 6.68 -11.62
CA SER A 90 5.51 6.95 -12.32
C SER A 90 6.49 7.57 -11.34
N GLY A 91 7.42 6.77 -10.83
CA GLY A 91 8.51 7.27 -9.99
C GLY A 91 9.50 8.16 -10.75
N HIS A 92 9.53 8.07 -12.09
CA HIS A 92 10.31 8.97 -12.92
C HIS A 92 9.66 10.35 -12.99
N GLY A 93 10.48 11.40 -12.93
CA GLY A 93 10.05 12.80 -12.96
C GLY A 93 10.40 13.61 -11.70
N LEU A 94 10.71 12.94 -10.58
CA LEU A 94 11.32 13.59 -9.42
C LEU A 94 12.85 13.62 -9.58
N PRO A 95 13.54 14.73 -9.26
CA PRO A 95 14.99 14.82 -9.42
C PRO A 95 15.70 13.90 -8.42
N SER A 96 16.15 12.74 -8.88
CA SER A 96 17.03 11.85 -8.11
C SER A 96 17.74 10.83 -9.00
N ARG A 97 18.98 10.47 -8.64
CA ARG A 97 19.70 9.33 -9.25
C ARG A 97 18.99 7.99 -9.02
N CYS A 98 18.12 7.96 -8.01
CA CYS A 98 17.35 6.81 -7.55
C CYS A 98 16.10 6.52 -8.37
N ASN A 99 15.68 7.45 -9.23
CA ASN A 99 14.41 7.39 -9.94
C ASN A 99 14.63 7.23 -11.45
N ASP A 100 15.72 6.55 -11.81
CA ASP A 100 16.15 6.33 -13.19
C ASP A 100 15.67 4.96 -13.67
N GLU A 101 14.71 4.97 -14.58
CA GLU A 101 14.08 3.81 -15.17
C GLU A 101 15.04 2.93 -15.96
N THR A 102 16.12 3.50 -16.49
CA THR A 102 17.12 2.78 -17.28
C THR A 102 18.03 1.93 -16.40
N LYS A 103 18.13 2.26 -15.11
CA LYS A 103 18.96 1.56 -14.13
C LYS A 103 18.23 0.43 -13.40
N TRP A 104 16.91 0.29 -13.59
CA TRP A 104 16.12 -0.76 -12.97
C TRP A 104 16.71 -2.16 -13.28
N PRO A 105 16.85 -3.07 -12.30
CA PRO A 105 17.47 -4.39 -12.54
C PRO A 105 16.78 -5.22 -13.64
N GLY A 106 15.46 -5.10 -13.80
CA GLY A 106 14.71 -5.73 -14.89
C GLY A 106 14.77 -4.98 -16.23
N GLY A 107 15.37 -3.80 -16.25
CA GLY A 107 15.41 -2.87 -17.38
C GLY A 107 14.20 -1.96 -17.49
N THR A 108 14.25 -1.01 -18.43
CA THR A 108 13.21 0.00 -18.67
C THR A 108 11.84 -0.61 -18.92
N PHE A 109 11.76 -1.72 -19.67
CA PHE A 109 10.49 -2.34 -20.06
C PHE A 109 10.03 -3.46 -19.12
N ALA A 110 10.65 -3.60 -17.95
CA ALA A 110 10.19 -4.56 -16.96
C ALA A 110 8.79 -4.15 -16.46
N SER A 111 7.89 -5.14 -16.35
CA SER A 111 6.52 -4.89 -15.88
C SER A 111 6.47 -4.33 -14.46
N ASP A 112 7.50 -4.60 -13.66
CA ASP A 112 7.64 -4.17 -12.26
C ASP A 112 8.44 -2.88 -12.09
N ASN A 113 8.94 -2.26 -13.17
CA ASN A 113 9.74 -1.04 -13.08
C ASN A 113 8.88 0.13 -12.58
N PRO A 114 9.09 0.64 -11.35
CA PRO A 114 8.25 1.68 -10.76
C PRO A 114 8.48 3.06 -11.39
N PHE A 115 9.56 3.21 -12.14
CA PHE A 115 9.98 4.47 -12.77
C PHE A 115 9.49 4.60 -14.20
N THR A 116 8.67 3.67 -14.69
CA THR A 116 7.98 3.85 -15.98
C THR A 116 6.49 4.06 -15.77
N PRO A 117 5.86 4.91 -16.60
CA PRO A 117 4.47 5.28 -16.40
C PRO A 117 3.54 4.08 -16.45
N ASP A 118 2.59 4.08 -15.54
CA ASP A 118 1.53 3.11 -15.42
C ASP A 118 0.26 3.86 -15.01
N ILE A 119 -0.90 3.48 -15.54
CA ILE A 119 -2.17 4.06 -15.13
C ILE A 119 -3.07 2.95 -14.62
N LEU A 120 -3.41 3.04 -13.34
CA LEU A 120 -4.41 2.23 -12.68
C LEU A 120 -5.74 2.96 -12.70
N VAL A 121 -6.82 2.20 -12.87
CA VAL A 121 -8.18 2.75 -12.86
C VAL A 121 -8.95 2.11 -11.72
N PHE A 122 -9.54 2.96 -10.88
CA PHE A 122 -10.37 2.58 -9.75
C PHE A 122 -11.82 3.01 -9.99
N ASP A 123 -12.76 2.29 -9.39
CA ASP A 123 -14.12 2.79 -9.21
C ASP A 123 -14.17 3.88 -8.13
N GLN A 124 -15.36 4.45 -7.93
CA GLN A 124 -15.61 5.50 -6.95
C GLN A 124 -15.46 5.05 -5.48
N GLU A 125 -15.44 3.74 -5.22
CA GLU A 125 -15.18 3.15 -3.90
C GLU A 125 -13.69 2.84 -3.67
N GLY A 126 -12.84 3.05 -4.68
CA GLY A 126 -11.40 2.80 -4.59
C GLY A 126 -10.99 1.36 -4.93
N ASN A 127 -11.88 0.56 -5.52
CA ASN A 127 -11.52 -0.77 -5.98
C ASN A 127 -10.89 -0.70 -7.37
N PRO A 128 -9.80 -1.45 -7.64
CA PRO A 128 -9.18 -1.48 -8.95
C PRO A 128 -10.10 -2.18 -9.96
N ILE A 129 -10.35 -1.53 -11.10
CA ILE A 129 -11.22 -2.04 -12.17
C ILE A 129 -10.50 -2.19 -13.52
N ALA A 130 -9.36 -1.54 -13.71
CA ALA A 130 -8.51 -1.71 -14.89
C ALA A 130 -7.06 -1.25 -14.64
N GLY A 131 -6.19 -1.54 -15.61
CA GLY A 131 -4.76 -1.28 -15.54
C GLY A 131 -3.95 -2.58 -15.46
N PRO A 132 -2.61 -2.50 -15.58
CA PRO A 132 -1.83 -1.30 -15.89
C PRO A 132 -2.01 -0.81 -17.34
N LEU A 133 -2.33 0.48 -17.54
CA LEU A 133 -2.44 1.10 -18.87
C LEU A 133 -1.17 1.89 -19.22
N ALA A 134 -0.85 1.97 -20.51
CA ALA A 134 0.29 2.75 -21.03
C ALA A 134 1.69 2.33 -20.51
N LYS A 135 1.80 1.21 -19.76
CA LYS A 135 3.09 0.63 -19.38
C LYS A 135 3.97 0.38 -20.61
N PRO A 136 5.19 0.95 -20.67
CA PRO A 136 6.09 0.74 -21.80
C PRO A 136 6.43 -0.74 -21.98
N THR A 137 6.51 -1.20 -23.23
CA THR A 137 6.98 -2.55 -23.58
C THR A 137 7.99 -2.44 -24.71
N ALA A 138 8.93 -3.39 -24.79
CA ALA A 138 10.02 -3.37 -25.78
C ALA A 138 9.52 -3.30 -27.24
N GLY A 139 8.30 -3.74 -27.53
CA GLY A 139 7.68 -3.69 -28.86
C GLY A 139 6.92 -2.40 -29.18
N GLY A 140 6.99 -1.35 -28.33
CA GLY A 140 6.28 -0.08 -28.51
C GLY A 140 4.75 -0.17 -28.42
N ARG A 141 4.20 -1.36 -28.15
CA ARG A 141 2.77 -1.64 -28.01
C ARG A 141 2.42 -1.85 -26.55
N GLY A 142 2.73 -0.88 -25.69
CA GLY A 142 2.25 -0.88 -24.31
C GLY A 142 0.78 -1.29 -24.31
N ARG A 143 0.45 -2.44 -23.71
CA ARG A 143 -0.89 -3.04 -23.79
C ARG A 143 -1.83 -2.29 -22.85
N GLY A 144 -2.12 -1.05 -23.21
CA GLY A 144 -3.30 -0.33 -22.80
C GLY A 144 -3.69 0.47 -24.02
N ARG A 145 -4.86 0.22 -24.60
CA ARG A 145 -5.43 1.19 -25.54
C ARG A 145 -5.45 2.52 -24.80
N ALA A 146 -4.52 3.41 -25.13
CA ALA A 146 -4.62 4.80 -24.78
C ALA A 146 -5.90 5.26 -25.48
N ALA A 147 -7.01 5.20 -24.76
CA ALA A 147 -8.14 6.04 -25.06
C ALA A 147 -7.55 7.43 -24.94
N LEU A 148 -7.25 8.00 -26.10
CA LEU A 148 -7.00 9.41 -26.28
C LEU A 148 -8.21 10.11 -25.65
N LEU A 149 -8.09 10.48 -24.37
CA LEU A 149 -9.06 11.32 -23.69
C LEU A 149 -8.92 12.71 -24.31
N ARG A 150 -9.47 12.85 -25.52
CA ARG A 150 -9.86 14.15 -26.03
C ARG A 150 -11.03 14.58 -25.15
N GLY A 151 -10.80 15.61 -24.34
CA GLY A 151 -11.86 16.42 -23.76
C GLY A 151 -12.69 17.10 -24.84
#